data_AF-A0A3D3F6B7-F1
#
_entry.id   AF-A0A3D3F6B7-F1
#
_cell.length_a   1.000
_cell.length_b   1.000
_cell.length_c   1.000
_cell.angle_alpha   90.00
_cell.angle_beta   90.00
_cell.angle_gamma   90.00
#
_symmetry.space_group_name_H-M   'P 1'
#
loop_
_entity.id
_entity.type
_entity.pdbx_description
1 polymer ?
#
loop_
_entity_poly.entity_id
_entity_poly.type
_entity_poly.pdbx_seq_one_letter_code
_entity_poly.pdbx_strand_id
1 'polypeptide(L)'
;TGCSSIYGASAPSTPYTKNAEGKGPAWANSLFEDNAEFGYGFVIAQASMRNRIKDLMSQARQSDQFSDEQKALFQEWIDQKDDLQKSKEASDKVLASLNGVENDLAKEILSLEKYLTKKSIWVFGGDGWAYDIG
;
A
#
# COMPACT_ATOMS: atom_id res chain seq x y z
N THR A 1 -18.98 6.18 10.94
CA THR A 1 -20.22 5.41 11.20
C THR A 1 -21.42 6.08 10.57
N GLY A 2 -22.41 5.33 10.09
CA GLY A 2 -23.62 5.86 9.45
C GLY A 2 -24.21 4.85 8.46
N CYS A 3 -25.09 5.28 7.56
CA CYS A 3 -25.67 4.37 6.55
C CYS A 3 -24.57 3.59 5.80
N SER A 4 -23.48 4.26 5.43
CA SER A 4 -22.33 3.64 4.75
C SER A 4 -21.68 2.50 5.51
N SER A 5 -21.60 2.56 6.84
CA SER A 5 -21.08 1.45 7.64
C SER A 5 -22.13 0.36 7.86
N ILE A 6 -23.42 0.71 7.92
CA ILE A 6 -24.52 -0.26 8.08
C ILE A 6 -24.63 -1.16 6.86
N TYR A 7 -24.81 -0.60 5.65
CA TYR A 7 -24.86 -1.46 4.46
C TYR A 7 -23.46 -1.99 4.07
N GLY A 8 -22.39 -1.37 4.55
CA GLY A 8 -21.00 -1.73 4.24
C GLY A 8 -20.41 -2.88 5.04
N ALA A 9 -20.85 -3.11 6.29
CA ALA A 9 -20.29 -4.16 7.15
C ALA A 9 -21.20 -4.62 8.31
N SER A 10 -22.52 -4.72 8.10
CA SER A 10 -23.40 -5.37 9.08
C SER A 10 -23.22 -6.88 9.03
N ALA A 11 -22.58 -7.45 10.06
CA ALA A 11 -22.39 -8.89 10.17
C ALA A 11 -23.74 -9.65 10.06
N PRO A 12 -23.79 -10.79 9.35
CA PRO A 12 -22.66 -11.51 8.74
C PRO A 12 -22.37 -11.13 7.27
N SER A 13 -23.07 -10.15 6.69
CA SER A 13 -23.00 -9.89 5.24
C SER A 13 -22.01 -8.76 4.89
N THR A 14 -21.04 -9.05 4.02
CA THR A 14 -20.04 -8.08 3.54
C THR A 14 -20.18 -7.86 2.02
N PRO A 15 -20.60 -6.67 1.55
CA PRO A 15 -20.82 -6.40 0.12
C PRO A 15 -19.52 -6.18 -0.68
N TYR A 16 -18.43 -5.78 -0.03
CA TYR A 16 -17.14 -5.60 -0.69
C TYR A 16 -16.58 -6.96 -1.13
N THR A 17 -16.14 -7.07 -2.38
CA THR A 17 -15.62 -8.31 -2.95
C THR A 17 -14.28 -8.09 -3.64
N LYS A 18 -13.60 -9.21 -3.91
CA LYS A 18 -12.33 -9.26 -4.62
C LYS A 18 -12.54 -9.41 -6.12
N ASN A 19 -11.62 -8.90 -6.92
CA ASN A 19 -11.54 -9.17 -8.36
C ASN A 19 -10.99 -10.59 -8.62
N ALA A 20 -10.84 -10.97 -9.90
CA ALA A 20 -10.33 -12.29 -10.30
C ALA A 20 -8.89 -12.57 -9.82
N GLU A 21 -8.08 -11.53 -9.57
CA GLU A 21 -6.73 -11.63 -9.01
C GLU A 21 -6.74 -11.75 -7.47
N GLY A 22 -7.92 -11.79 -6.84
CA GLY A 22 -8.06 -11.82 -5.40
C GLY A 22 -7.83 -10.48 -4.71
N LYS A 23 -7.73 -9.37 -5.46
CA LYS A 23 -7.50 -8.02 -4.93
C LYS A 23 -8.83 -7.28 -4.77
N GLY A 24 -9.02 -6.59 -3.66
CA GLY A 24 -10.23 -5.82 -3.40
C GLY A 24 -10.03 -4.76 -2.32
N PRO A 25 -11.07 -3.97 -2.02
CA PRO A 25 -11.01 -2.98 -0.95
C PRO A 25 -10.77 -3.66 0.41
N ALA A 26 -9.75 -3.21 1.13
CA ALA A 26 -9.66 -3.46 2.56
C ALA A 26 -10.57 -2.44 3.27
N TRP A 27 -11.58 -2.92 3.98
CA TRP A 27 -12.60 -2.06 4.60
C TRP A 27 -12.50 -2.13 6.13
N ALA A 28 -12.63 -0.97 6.77
CA ALA A 28 -12.71 -0.84 8.22
C ALA A 28 -13.60 0.35 8.58
N ASN A 29 -14.27 0.26 9.73
CA ASN A 29 -14.97 1.36 10.36
C ASN A 29 -14.49 1.46 11.79
N SER A 30 -13.90 2.62 12.15
CA SER A 30 -13.54 2.96 13.52
C SER A 30 -14.79 3.48 14.25
N LEU A 31 -14.91 4.78 14.45
CA LEU A 31 -16.05 5.42 15.12
C LEU A 31 -16.78 6.37 14.16
N PHE A 32 -17.66 7.19 14.72
CA PHE A 32 -18.43 8.15 13.95
C PHE A 32 -17.61 9.43 13.72
N GLU A 33 -16.97 9.89 14.79
CA GLU A 33 -16.27 11.15 14.97
C GLU A 33 -14.82 11.15 14.49
N ASP A 34 -14.19 9.99 14.28
CA ASP A 34 -12.74 9.87 14.04
C ASP A 34 -12.38 9.43 12.61
N ASN A 35 -13.34 9.46 11.70
CA ASN A 35 -13.21 8.77 10.41
C ASN A 35 -12.11 9.40 9.53
N ALA A 36 -11.91 10.72 9.61
CA ALA A 36 -10.85 11.43 8.89
C ALA A 36 -9.45 11.03 9.40
N GLU A 37 -9.27 11.10 10.71
CA GLU A 37 -8.02 10.80 11.42
C GLU A 37 -7.66 9.32 11.31
N PHE A 38 -8.68 8.45 11.37
CA PHE A 38 -8.54 7.02 11.15
C PHE A 38 -7.98 6.74 9.75
N GLY A 39 -8.56 7.37 8.73
CA GLY A 39 -8.07 7.35 7.36
C GLY A 39 -6.64 7.89 7.22
N TYR A 40 -6.34 9.01 7.88
CA TYR A 40 -5.03 9.63 7.88
C TYR A 40 -3.96 8.75 8.52
N GLY A 41 -4.32 7.99 9.57
CA GLY A 41 -3.46 6.96 10.16
C GLY A 41 -2.99 5.92 9.13
N PHE A 42 -3.88 5.46 8.24
CA PHE A 42 -3.49 4.58 7.15
C PHE A 42 -2.59 5.25 6.12
N VAL A 43 -2.75 6.55 5.86
CA VAL A 43 -1.85 7.32 4.98
C VAL A 43 -0.45 7.33 5.55
N ILE A 44 -0.31 7.65 6.83
CA ILE A 44 0.98 7.64 7.54
C ILE A 44 1.60 6.24 7.49
N ALA A 45 0.84 5.21 7.86
CA ALA A 45 1.34 3.83 7.88
C ALA A 45 1.84 3.38 6.49
N GLN A 46 1.07 3.67 5.43
CA GLN A 46 1.48 3.41 4.05
C GLN A 46 2.75 4.18 3.67
N ALA A 47 2.83 5.47 4.00
CA ALA A 47 4.01 6.28 3.70
C ALA A 47 5.26 5.75 4.43
N SER A 48 5.14 5.40 5.72
CA SER A 48 6.24 4.83 6.52
C SER A 48 6.77 3.53 5.92
N MET A 49 5.89 2.59 5.54
CA MET A 49 6.33 1.32 4.94
C MET A 49 7.00 1.54 3.59
N ARG A 50 6.50 2.47 2.76
CA ARG A 50 7.07 2.76 1.44
C ARG A 50 8.39 3.54 1.52
N ASN A 51 8.55 4.39 2.54
CA ASN A 51 9.84 5.03 2.82
C ASN A 51 10.87 3.98 3.26
N ARG A 52 10.48 3.00 4.10
CA ARG A 52 11.37 1.87 4.43
C ARG A 52 11.81 1.10 3.19
N ILE A 53 10.90 0.79 2.26
CA ILE A 53 11.26 0.14 0.99
C ILE A 53 12.24 1.00 0.19
N LYS A 54 11.97 2.30 0.05
CA LYS A 54 12.87 3.23 -0.64
C LYS A 54 14.28 3.20 -0.02
N ASP A 55 14.38 3.20 1.30
CA ASP A 55 15.67 3.18 2.00
C ASP A 55 16.40 1.85 1.80
N LEU A 56 15.69 0.71 1.84
CA LEU A 56 16.25 -0.61 1.54
C LEU A 56 16.75 -0.70 0.10
N MET A 57 15.96 -0.22 -0.86
CA MET A 57 16.35 -0.16 -2.26
C MET A 57 17.54 0.77 -2.49
N SER A 58 17.61 1.90 -1.77
CA SER A 58 18.76 2.81 -1.84
C SER A 58 20.03 2.16 -1.31
N GLN A 59 19.93 1.39 -0.23
CA GLN A 59 21.05 0.59 0.29
C GLN A 59 21.46 -0.53 -0.68
N ALA A 60 20.49 -1.27 -1.23
CA ALA A 60 20.73 -2.32 -2.22
C ALA A 60 21.46 -1.78 -3.46
N ARG A 61 21.17 -0.54 -3.87
CA ARG A 61 21.87 0.14 -4.98
C ARG A 61 23.33 0.46 -4.71
N GLN A 62 23.69 0.70 -3.45
CA GLN A 62 25.07 0.97 -3.03
C GLN A 62 25.86 -0.32 -2.75
N SER A 63 25.17 -1.46 -2.66
CA SER A 63 25.77 -2.76 -2.40
C SER A 63 26.29 -3.42 -3.69
N ASP A 64 27.36 -4.20 -3.59
CA ASP A 64 27.88 -5.02 -4.70
C ASP A 64 27.12 -6.36 -4.86
N GLN A 65 26.10 -6.59 -4.02
CA GLN A 65 25.31 -7.83 -3.99
C GLN A 65 24.18 -7.89 -5.02
N PHE A 66 23.97 -6.80 -5.78
CA PHE A 66 22.91 -6.67 -6.78
C PHE A 66 23.50 -6.28 -8.13
N SER A 67 22.93 -6.83 -9.21
CA SER A 67 23.35 -6.50 -10.59
C SER A 67 22.95 -5.07 -10.96
N ASP A 68 23.63 -4.48 -11.95
CA ASP A 68 23.28 -3.14 -12.46
C ASP A 68 21.82 -3.06 -12.96
N GLU A 69 21.30 -4.15 -13.51
CA GLU A 69 19.90 -4.27 -13.91
C GLU A 69 18.95 -4.18 -12.71
N GLN A 70 19.21 -4.92 -11.63
CA GLN A 70 18.42 -4.84 -10.40
C GLN A 70 18.48 -3.43 -9.79
N LYS A 71 19.67 -2.82 -9.77
CA LYS A 71 19.87 -1.46 -9.27
C LYS A 71 19.11 -0.41 -10.09
N ALA A 72 18.98 -0.61 -11.41
CA ALA A 72 18.17 0.23 -12.27
C ALA A 72 16.67 0.07 -11.97
N LEU A 73 16.18 -1.16 -11.75
CA LEU A 73 14.79 -1.42 -11.37
C LEU A 73 14.43 -0.80 -10.02
N PHE A 74 15.34 -0.84 -9.04
CA PHE A 74 15.16 -0.17 -7.75
C PHE A 74 15.04 1.35 -7.91
N GLN A 75 15.88 1.96 -8.76
CA GLN A 75 15.80 3.39 -9.05
C GLN A 75 14.48 3.72 -9.76
N GLU A 76 14.08 2.92 -10.75
CA GLU A 76 12.80 3.08 -11.44
C GLU A 76 11.63 3.08 -10.46
N TRP A 77 11.60 2.12 -9.53
CA TRP A 77 10.57 2.07 -8.50
C TRP A 77 10.61 3.30 -7.60
N ILE A 78 11.79 3.74 -7.14
CA ILE A 78 11.93 4.93 -6.28
C ILE A 78 11.35 6.18 -6.95
N ASP A 79 11.64 6.39 -8.23
CA ASP A 79 11.19 7.56 -8.99
C ASP A 79 9.68 7.52 -9.28
N GLN A 80 9.14 6.31 -9.47
CA GLN A 80 7.75 6.10 -9.86
C GLN A 80 6.83 5.79 -8.69
N LYS A 81 7.35 5.64 -7.46
CA LYS A 81 6.60 5.14 -6.32
C LYS A 81 5.32 5.96 -6.07
N ASP A 82 5.28 7.26 -6.34
CA ASP A 82 4.11 8.08 -6.02
C ASP A 82 3.05 8.14 -7.13
N ASP A 83 3.28 7.48 -8.26
CA ASP A 83 2.30 7.30 -9.33
C ASP A 83 1.61 5.93 -9.19
N LEU A 84 0.28 5.88 -9.30
CA LEU A 84 -0.48 4.65 -9.09
C LEU A 84 -0.17 3.57 -10.14
N GLN A 85 -0.17 3.94 -11.41
CA GLN A 85 0.01 2.98 -12.50
C GLN A 85 1.49 2.60 -12.63
N LYS A 86 2.37 3.60 -12.64
CA LYS A 86 3.81 3.37 -12.80
C LYS A 86 4.40 2.61 -11.61
N SER A 87 3.97 2.90 -10.38
CA SER A 87 4.43 2.11 -9.23
C SER A 87 3.99 0.65 -9.34
N LYS A 88 2.82 0.33 -9.90
CA LYS A 88 2.41 -1.07 -10.12
C LYS A 88 3.37 -1.76 -11.09
N GLU A 89 3.60 -1.17 -12.25
CA GLU A 89 4.50 -1.72 -13.28
C GLU A 89 5.92 -1.90 -12.75
N ALA A 90 6.48 -0.90 -12.07
CA ALA A 90 7.81 -0.99 -11.45
C ALA A 90 7.86 -2.04 -10.32
N SER A 91 6.78 -2.19 -9.54
CA SER A 91 6.70 -3.20 -8.48
C SER A 91 6.77 -4.61 -9.05
N ASP A 92 6.04 -4.87 -10.13
CA ASP A 92 6.02 -6.18 -10.78
C ASP A 92 7.42 -6.56 -11.30
N LYS A 93 8.16 -5.60 -11.87
CA LYS A 93 9.56 -5.79 -12.30
C LYS A 93 10.50 -6.07 -11.13
N VAL A 94 10.37 -5.34 -10.03
CA VAL A 94 11.17 -5.56 -8.81
C VAL A 94 10.92 -6.95 -8.24
N LEU A 95 9.65 -7.36 -8.12
CA LEU A 95 9.30 -8.69 -7.59
C LEU A 95 9.86 -9.80 -8.47
N ALA A 96 9.75 -9.67 -9.80
CA ALA A 96 10.30 -10.63 -10.74
C ALA A 96 11.83 -10.75 -10.63
N SER A 97 12.55 -9.63 -10.45
CA SER A 97 14.02 -9.62 -10.38
C SER A 97 14.60 -10.08 -9.04
N LEU A 98 13.78 -10.11 -7.99
CA LEU A 98 14.15 -10.58 -6.65
C LEU A 98 13.73 -12.03 -6.38
N ASN A 99 12.96 -12.66 -7.27
CA ASN A 99 12.49 -14.03 -7.07
C ASN A 99 13.67 -15.02 -7.02
N GLY A 100 13.77 -15.79 -5.94
CA GLY A 100 14.86 -16.74 -5.71
C GLY A 100 16.21 -16.13 -5.32
N VAL A 101 16.27 -14.81 -5.07
CA VAL A 101 17.50 -14.15 -4.61
C VAL A 101 17.72 -14.41 -3.12
N GLU A 102 18.78 -15.13 -2.80
CA GLU A 102 19.21 -15.42 -1.42
C GLU A 102 20.08 -14.28 -0.86
N ASN A 103 19.44 -13.15 -0.58
CA ASN A 103 20.07 -11.95 -0.03
C ASN A 103 19.19 -11.33 1.06
N ASP A 104 19.79 -10.86 2.16
CA ASP A 104 19.03 -10.33 3.29
C ASP A 104 18.22 -9.07 2.94
N LEU A 105 18.80 -8.15 2.16
CA LEU A 105 18.07 -6.96 1.67
C LEU A 105 16.94 -7.36 0.71
N ALA A 106 17.17 -8.35 -0.16
CA ALA A 106 16.13 -8.86 -1.05
C ALA A 106 14.97 -9.47 -0.26
N LYS A 107 15.27 -10.31 0.75
CA LYS A 107 14.28 -10.92 1.63
C LYS A 107 13.49 -9.87 2.39
N GLU A 108 14.14 -8.81 2.89
CA GLU A 108 13.45 -7.72 3.58
C GLU A 108 12.53 -6.95 2.63
N ILE A 109 12.97 -6.63 1.41
CA ILE A 109 12.13 -5.97 0.39
C ILE A 109 10.93 -6.85 0.04
N LEU A 110 11.14 -8.15 -0.19
CA LEU A 110 10.07 -9.12 -0.50
C LEU A 110 9.07 -9.25 0.65
N SER A 111 9.51 -9.19 1.91
CA SER A 111 8.60 -9.21 3.07
C SER A 111 7.62 -8.02 3.11
N LEU A 112 7.93 -6.95 2.38
CA LEU A 112 7.13 -5.74 2.26
C LEU A 112 6.38 -5.64 0.92
N GLU A 113 6.29 -6.71 0.14
CA GLU A 113 5.73 -6.73 -1.22
C GLU A 113 4.35 -6.04 -1.34
N LYS A 114 3.49 -6.22 -0.33
CA LYS A 114 2.14 -5.65 -0.30
C LYS A 114 2.12 -4.12 -0.36
N TYR A 115 3.22 -3.46 -0.01
CA TYR A 115 3.40 -2.00 0.02
C TYR A 115 4.09 -1.43 -1.22
N LEU A 116 4.66 -2.27 -2.10
CA LEU A 116 5.40 -1.82 -3.29
C LEU A 116 4.51 -0.96 -4.20
N THR A 117 3.35 -1.49 -4.58
CA THR A 117 2.36 -0.75 -5.35
C THR A 117 1.67 0.30 -4.47
N LYS A 118 1.60 1.54 -4.96
CA LYS A 118 0.85 2.61 -4.28
C LYS A 118 -0.59 2.17 -4.04
N LYS A 119 -1.11 2.44 -2.85
CA LYS A 119 -2.52 2.21 -2.50
C LYS A 119 -3.31 3.51 -2.58
N SER A 120 -4.60 3.39 -2.84
CA SER A 120 -5.54 4.49 -2.75
C SER A 120 -6.30 4.37 -1.44
N ILE A 121 -6.26 5.43 -0.63
CA ILE A 121 -6.92 5.48 0.68
C ILE A 121 -8.12 6.40 0.52
N TRP A 122 -9.28 5.89 0.92
CA TRP A 122 -10.56 6.60 0.84
C TRP A 122 -11.18 6.66 2.23
N VAL A 123 -11.75 7.82 2.56
CA VAL A 123 -12.51 8.04 3.78
C VAL A 123 -13.96 8.22 3.39
N PHE A 124 -14.82 7.29 3.80
CA PHE A 124 -16.24 7.27 3.43
C PHE A 124 -17.10 7.69 4.63
N GLY A 125 -17.96 8.68 4.45
CA GLY A 125 -18.94 9.09 5.46
C GLY A 125 -20.03 9.96 4.85
N GLY A 126 -21.11 10.17 5.62
CA GLY A 126 -22.21 11.04 5.23
C GLY A 126 -21.99 12.49 5.63
N ASP A 127 -22.96 13.34 5.33
CA ASP A 127 -22.98 14.76 5.66
C ASP A 127 -22.92 15.00 7.18
N GLY A 128 -23.69 14.29 8.00
CA GLY A 128 -23.62 14.45 9.46
C GLY A 128 -22.25 14.10 10.07
N TRP A 129 -21.44 13.28 9.41
CA TRP A 129 -20.02 13.15 9.80
C TRP A 129 -19.24 14.39 9.38
N ALA A 130 -19.26 14.73 8.09
CA ALA A 130 -18.38 15.75 7.53
C ALA A 130 -18.70 17.20 7.93
N TYR A 131 -19.93 17.47 8.37
CA TYR A 131 -20.39 18.82 8.72
C TYR A 131 -20.52 19.05 10.23
N ASP A 132 -20.65 18.00 11.03
CA ASP A 132 -20.96 18.12 12.45
C ASP A 132 -19.94 17.39 13.35
N ILE A 133 -19.99 16.05 13.40
CA ILE A 133 -19.35 15.31 14.51
C ILE A 133 -17.88 14.92 14.28
N GLY A 134 -17.35 15.00 13.06
CA GLY A 134 -15.97 14.58 12.80
C GLY A 134 -15.24 15.31 11.69
#